data_AF-A0A952W6A9-F1
#
_entry.id   AF-A0A952W6A9-F1
#
_cell.length_a   1.000
_cell.length_b   1.000
_cell.length_c   1.000
_cell.angle_alpha   90.00
_cell.angle_beta   90.00
_cell.angle_gamma   90.00
#
_symmetry.space_group_name_H-M   'P 1'
#
loop_
_entity.id
_entity.type
_entity.pdbx_description
1 polymer ?
#
loop_
_entity_poly.entity_id
_entity_poly.type
_entity_poly.pdbx_seq_one_letter_code
_entity_poly.pdbx_strand_id
1 'polypeptide(L)'
;MFERFFRTYQRRKIININVNVIVAGLLAIAVAKYPVHVVGDWLGDDRKLLRAIAAAAIDGIADIIIYYVLHWVANHWRPLAKKGQRRKENAGSFFKHATLVQFERYMLSPVFYLIAIGLMFTLDKHAGMGHSWAFVCGFITAILVTRVLHTFIGLRTGTFKDAPVTVERTVTPIDEPSQPHTPASPPPSTRSAGHSKVLPPAP
;
A
#
# COMPACT_ATOMS: atom_id res chain seq x y z
N MET A 1 -18.19 21.33 -7.60
CA MET A 1 -18.49 19.95 -8.06
C MET A 1 -17.34 18.98 -7.77
N PHE A 2 -16.09 19.39 -8.02
CA PHE A 2 -14.87 18.63 -7.71
C PHE A 2 -14.77 18.15 -6.24
N GLU A 3 -15.13 18.99 -5.26
CA GLU A 3 -15.08 18.62 -3.84
C GLU A 3 -16.04 17.49 -3.45
N ARG A 4 -17.20 17.37 -4.11
CA ARG A 4 -18.15 16.26 -3.87
C ARG A 4 -17.63 14.94 -4.42
N PHE A 5 -16.99 14.99 -5.59
CA PHE A 5 -16.27 13.84 -6.15
C PHE A 5 -15.10 13.43 -5.26
N PHE A 6 -14.31 14.40 -4.79
CA PHE A 6 -13.17 14.16 -3.91
C PHE A 6 -13.56 13.57 -2.55
N ARG A 7 -14.69 14.01 -1.97
CA ARG A 7 -15.26 13.41 -0.75
C ARG A 7 -15.72 11.98 -0.97
N THR A 8 -16.33 11.68 -2.12
CA THR A 8 -16.79 10.33 -2.45
C THR A 8 -15.60 9.40 -2.72
N TYR A 9 -14.56 9.93 -3.36
CA TYR A 9 -13.28 9.27 -3.58
C TYR A 9 -12.58 8.91 -2.27
N GLN A 10 -12.50 9.85 -1.32
CA GLN A 10 -11.90 9.59 0.00
C GLN A 10 -12.69 8.58 0.85
N ARG A 11 -14.02 8.51 0.68
CA ARG A 11 -14.87 7.64 1.50
C ARG A 11 -14.83 6.17 1.07
N ARG A 12 -14.43 5.87 -0.17
CA ARG A 12 -14.36 4.49 -0.68
C ARG A 12 -12.91 4.09 -0.90
N LYS A 13 -12.34 3.39 0.09
CA LYS A 13 -10.98 2.80 0.04
C LYS A 13 -10.69 2.09 -1.28
N ILE A 14 -11.71 1.42 -1.83
CA ILE A 14 -11.68 0.71 -3.12
C ILE A 14 -11.30 1.63 -4.29
N ILE A 15 -11.91 2.82 -4.37
CA ILE A 15 -11.68 3.74 -5.50
C ILE A 15 -10.25 4.28 -5.44
N ASN A 16 -9.76 4.63 -4.26
CA ASN A 16 -8.41 5.14 -4.10
C ASN A 16 -7.35 4.09 -4.48
N ILE A 17 -7.57 2.82 -4.06
CA ILE A 17 -6.70 1.71 -4.46
C ILE A 17 -6.73 1.52 -5.98
N ASN A 18 -7.91 1.47 -6.60
CA ASN A 18 -8.03 1.24 -8.03
C ASN A 18 -7.41 2.37 -8.87
N VAL A 19 -7.64 3.63 -8.50
CA VAL A 19 -7.08 4.78 -9.23
C VAL A 19 -5.57 4.85 -9.08
N ASN A 20 -5.03 4.66 -7.87
CA ASN A 20 -3.58 4.66 -7.68
C ASN A 20 -2.90 3.60 -8.55
N VAL A 21 -3.50 2.41 -8.64
CA VAL A 21 -2.89 1.36 -9.45
C VAL A 21 -3.08 1.56 -10.95
N ILE A 22 -4.20 2.14 -11.41
CA ILE A 22 -4.35 2.52 -12.83
C ILE A 22 -3.30 3.57 -13.20
N VAL A 23 -3.10 4.59 -12.35
CA VAL A 23 -2.10 5.64 -12.58
C VAL A 23 -0.69 5.04 -12.58
N ALA A 24 -0.36 4.18 -11.62
CA ALA A 24 0.93 3.50 -11.57
C ALA A 24 1.16 2.62 -12.81
N GLY A 25 0.15 1.88 -13.27
CA GLY A 25 0.24 1.05 -14.47
C GLY A 25 0.40 1.87 -15.75
N LEU A 26 -0.32 3.00 -15.88
CA LEU A 26 -0.12 3.91 -17.02
C LEU A 26 1.27 4.56 -17.01
N LEU A 27 1.77 4.93 -15.83
CA LEU A 27 3.12 5.45 -15.67
C LEU A 27 4.17 4.38 -16.02
N ALA A 28 3.95 3.13 -15.61
CA ALA A 28 4.80 2.01 -15.96
C ALA A 28 4.84 1.77 -17.48
N ILE A 29 3.69 1.76 -18.14
CA ILE A 29 3.61 1.66 -19.61
C ILE A 29 4.39 2.80 -20.28
N ALA A 30 4.23 4.04 -19.80
CA ALA A 30 4.93 5.19 -20.36
C ALA A 30 6.46 5.06 -20.24
N VAL A 31 6.95 4.58 -19.10
CA VAL A 31 8.38 4.35 -18.85
C VAL A 31 8.88 3.13 -19.62
N ALA A 32 8.11 2.04 -19.69
CA ALA A 32 8.47 0.80 -20.36
C ALA A 32 8.44 0.91 -21.89
N LYS A 33 7.67 1.85 -22.45
CA LYS A 33 7.58 2.05 -23.90
C LYS A 33 8.93 2.23 -24.59
N TYR A 34 9.84 3.01 -23.98
CA TYR A 34 11.16 3.27 -24.56
C TYR A 34 12.04 2.00 -24.63
N PRO A 35 12.32 1.27 -23.53
CA PRO A 35 13.10 0.04 -23.60
C PRO A 35 12.41 -1.03 -24.46
N VAL A 36 11.08 -1.11 -24.48
CA VAL A 36 10.34 -2.01 -25.38
C VAL A 36 10.61 -1.68 -26.85
N HIS A 37 10.65 -0.40 -27.21
CA HIS A 37 10.98 0.02 -28.58
C HIS A 37 12.41 -0.38 -28.95
N VAL A 38 13.39 -0.08 -28.10
CA VAL A 38 14.81 -0.40 -28.34
C VAL A 38 15.02 -1.91 -28.49
N VAL A 39 14.38 -2.71 -27.63
CA VAL A 39 14.45 -4.18 -27.68
C VAL A 39 13.72 -4.72 -28.91
N GLY A 40 12.61 -4.10 -29.30
CA GLY A 40 11.87 -4.43 -30.52
C GLY A 40 12.71 -4.27 -31.79
N ASP A 41 13.49 -3.18 -31.88
CA ASP A 41 14.39 -2.93 -32.99
C ASP A 41 15.57 -3.90 -33.01
N TRP A 42 16.09 -4.28 -31.83
CA TRP A 42 17.22 -5.19 -31.69
C TRP A 42 16.90 -6.66 -32.03
N LEU A 43 15.69 -7.12 -31.69
CA LEU A 43 15.29 -8.53 -31.91
C LEU A 43 14.93 -8.86 -33.37
N GLY A 44 14.76 -7.84 -34.22
CA GLY A 44 14.32 -8.01 -35.61
C GLY A 44 12.86 -8.47 -35.74
N ASP A 45 12.36 -8.50 -36.98
CA ASP A 45 10.94 -8.71 -37.21
C ASP A 45 10.45 -10.16 -37.10
N ASP A 46 11.36 -11.12 -37.26
CA ASP A 46 11.02 -12.53 -37.38
C ASP A 46 10.53 -13.17 -36.07
N ARG A 47 10.82 -12.55 -34.91
CA ARG A 47 10.53 -13.14 -33.59
C ARG A 47 9.45 -12.38 -32.80
N LYS A 48 8.27 -12.19 -33.40
CA LYS A 48 7.12 -11.48 -32.80
C LYS A 48 6.76 -11.93 -31.38
N LEU A 49 6.72 -13.25 -31.13
CA LEU A 49 6.40 -13.78 -29.80
C LEU A 49 7.51 -13.47 -28.78
N LEU A 50 8.78 -13.56 -29.18
CA LEU A 50 9.90 -13.27 -28.28
C LEU A 50 9.93 -11.79 -27.90
N ARG A 51 9.64 -10.89 -28.86
CA ARG A 51 9.45 -9.45 -28.59
C ARG A 51 8.32 -9.23 -27.59
N ALA A 52 7.21 -9.94 -27.74
CA ALA A 52 6.08 -9.84 -26.83
C ALA A 52 6.41 -10.26 -25.39
N ILE A 53 7.13 -11.37 -25.25
CA ILE A 53 7.58 -11.88 -23.95
C ILE A 53 8.60 -10.93 -23.33
N ALA A 54 9.55 -10.42 -24.11
CA ALA A 54 10.55 -9.46 -23.65
C ALA A 54 9.87 -8.15 -23.17
N ALA A 55 8.90 -7.64 -23.92
CA ALA A 55 8.15 -6.45 -23.54
C ALA A 55 7.37 -6.65 -22.23
N ALA A 56 6.74 -7.82 -22.07
CA ALA A 56 6.07 -8.20 -20.83
C ALA A 56 7.03 -8.30 -19.64
N ALA A 57 8.22 -8.86 -19.83
CA ALA A 57 9.23 -8.93 -18.78
C ALA A 57 9.74 -7.53 -18.36
N ILE A 58 10.01 -6.65 -19.33
CA ILE A 58 10.46 -5.28 -19.07
C ILE A 58 9.39 -4.49 -18.31
N ASP A 59 8.13 -4.57 -18.75
CA ASP A 59 7.02 -3.91 -18.07
C ASP A 59 6.82 -4.43 -16.65
N GLY A 60 6.90 -5.75 -16.45
CA GLY A 60 6.80 -6.37 -15.12
C GLY A 60 7.87 -5.87 -14.16
N ILE A 61 9.12 -5.75 -14.62
CA ILE A 61 10.22 -5.17 -13.83
C ILE A 61 9.95 -3.69 -13.54
N ALA A 62 9.51 -2.93 -14.55
CA ALA A 62 9.20 -1.50 -14.39
C ALA A 62 8.05 -1.27 -13.40
N ASP A 63 6.96 -2.05 -13.44
CA ASP A 63 5.84 -1.94 -12.50
C ASP A 63 6.29 -2.21 -11.07
N ILE A 64 7.14 -3.22 -10.85
CA ILE A 64 7.74 -3.51 -9.53
C ILE A 64 8.54 -2.29 -9.04
N ILE A 65 9.47 -1.77 -9.85
CA ILE A 65 10.33 -0.64 -9.47
C ILE A 65 9.48 0.60 -9.18
N ILE A 66 8.57 0.97 -10.08
CA ILE A 66 7.73 2.16 -9.96
C ILE A 66 6.81 2.04 -8.74
N TYR A 67 6.24 0.86 -8.48
CA TYR A 67 5.43 0.63 -7.29
C TYR A 67 6.22 0.87 -6.01
N TYR A 68 7.43 0.30 -5.89
CA TYR A 68 8.29 0.53 -4.73
C TYR A 68 8.68 2.00 -4.57
N VAL A 69 9.02 2.69 -5.67
CA VAL A 69 9.36 4.11 -5.66
C VAL A 69 8.16 4.96 -5.23
N LEU A 70 6.98 4.78 -5.83
CA LEU A 70 5.76 5.50 -5.46
C LEU A 70 5.39 5.27 -4.00
N HIS A 71 5.51 4.03 -3.53
CA HIS A 71 5.21 3.68 -2.15
C HIS A 71 6.22 4.30 -1.17
N TRP A 72 7.51 4.31 -1.51
CA TRP A 72 8.56 5.00 -0.76
C TRP A 72 8.30 6.51 -0.71
N VAL A 73 8.02 7.15 -1.85
CA VAL A 73 7.69 8.58 -1.94
C VAL A 73 6.46 8.89 -1.10
N ALA A 74 5.37 8.13 -1.21
CA ALA A 74 4.15 8.38 -0.43
C ALA A 74 4.39 8.29 1.09
N ASN A 75 5.32 7.45 1.54
CA ASN A 75 5.61 7.26 2.95
C ASN A 75 6.66 8.24 3.50
N HIS A 76 7.72 8.52 2.74
CA HIS A 76 8.80 9.42 3.17
C HIS A 76 8.55 10.89 2.82
N TRP A 77 7.82 11.18 1.75
CA TRP A 77 7.54 12.54 1.31
C TRP A 77 6.31 13.11 2.04
N ARG A 78 6.52 13.58 3.28
CA ARG A 78 5.51 14.31 4.07
C ARG A 78 5.93 15.77 4.32
N PRO A 79 5.98 16.63 3.29
CA PRO A 79 6.48 18.00 3.42
C PRO A 79 5.60 18.90 4.30
N LEU A 80 4.35 18.50 4.59
CA LEU A 80 3.34 19.35 5.28
C LEU A 80 2.58 18.63 6.41
N ALA A 81 3.15 17.58 7.01
CA ALA A 81 2.49 16.91 8.13
C ALA A 81 2.32 17.87 9.32
N LYS A 82 1.08 18.32 9.56
CA LYS A 82 0.71 19.15 10.71
C LYS A 82 1.19 18.49 12.01
N LYS A 83 1.95 19.24 12.82
CA LYS A 83 2.38 18.85 14.17
C LYS A 83 1.14 18.40 14.97
N GLY A 84 0.97 17.10 15.18
CA GLY A 84 -0.11 16.57 16.02
C GLY A 84 -0.64 15.20 15.62
N GLN A 85 -0.72 14.87 14.32
CA GLN A 85 -1.17 13.55 13.85
C GLN A 85 0.01 12.64 13.47
N ARG A 86 0.91 12.40 14.42
CA ARG A 86 1.89 11.30 14.27
C ARG A 86 1.21 9.99 14.65
N ARG A 87 0.49 9.39 13.70
CA ARG A 87 0.20 7.95 13.78
C ARG A 87 1.55 7.24 13.69
N LYS A 88 1.99 6.66 14.81
CA LYS A 88 3.25 5.93 14.94
C LYS A 88 3.11 4.60 14.18
N GLU A 89 3.04 4.65 12.85
CA GLU A 89 3.05 3.45 12.03
C GLU A 89 4.47 2.88 12.06
N ASN A 90 4.63 1.71 12.69
CA ASN A 90 5.88 1.00 12.76
C ASN A 90 6.39 0.72 11.34
N ALA A 91 7.61 1.13 11.00
CA ALA A 91 8.21 0.91 9.69
C ALA A 91 8.23 -0.58 9.26
N GLY A 92 8.16 -1.51 10.21
CA GLY A 92 8.02 -2.94 9.94
C GLY A 92 6.64 -3.39 9.42
N SER A 93 5.56 -2.64 9.66
CA SER A 93 4.24 -2.96 9.05
C SER A 93 4.15 -2.45 7.61
N PHE A 94 4.89 -1.41 7.26
CA PHE A 94 4.92 -0.81 5.92
C PHE A 94 5.27 -1.82 4.83
N PHE A 95 6.43 -2.48 4.96
CA PHE A 95 6.84 -3.51 3.99
C PHE A 95 5.85 -4.66 3.94
N LYS A 96 5.34 -5.12 5.10
CA LYS A 96 4.34 -6.19 5.14
C LYS A 96 3.07 -5.84 4.36
N HIS A 97 2.55 -4.62 4.52
CA HIS A 97 1.37 -4.18 3.77
C HIS A 97 1.67 -3.99 2.28
N ALA A 98 2.81 -3.41 1.92
CA ALA A 98 3.22 -3.22 0.54
C ALA A 98 3.39 -4.56 -0.20
N THR A 99 4.07 -5.51 0.43
CA THR A 99 4.33 -6.85 -0.11
C THR A 99 3.06 -7.68 -0.18
N LEU A 100 2.13 -7.56 0.77
CA LEU A 100 0.84 -8.24 0.71
C LEU A 100 0.03 -7.78 -0.50
N VAL A 101 -0.08 -6.47 -0.71
CA VAL A 101 -0.77 -5.91 -1.90
C VAL A 101 -0.06 -6.31 -3.19
N GLN A 102 1.26 -6.37 -3.18
CA GLN A 102 2.04 -6.80 -4.34
C GLN A 102 1.87 -8.29 -4.63
N PHE A 103 1.74 -9.13 -3.60
CA PHE A 103 1.44 -10.55 -3.73
C PHE A 103 0.04 -10.76 -4.33
N GLU A 104 -0.96 -10.01 -3.88
CA GLU A 104 -2.30 -10.01 -4.48
C GLU A 104 -2.24 -9.64 -5.98
N ARG A 105 -1.42 -8.64 -6.34
CA ARG A 105 -1.19 -8.27 -7.75
C ARG A 105 -0.45 -9.36 -8.52
N TYR A 106 0.51 -10.03 -7.90
CA TYR A 106 1.30 -11.10 -8.52
C TYR A 106 0.44 -12.32 -8.87
N MET A 107 -0.53 -12.67 -8.02
CA MET A 107 -1.49 -13.74 -8.28
C MET A 107 -2.37 -13.47 -9.53
N LEU A 108 -2.60 -12.19 -9.85
CA LEU A 108 -3.33 -11.77 -11.07
C LEU A 108 -2.43 -11.63 -12.30
N SER A 109 -1.10 -11.69 -12.13
CA SER A 109 -0.16 -11.47 -13.23
C SER A 109 -0.24 -12.52 -14.37
N PRO A 110 -0.54 -13.82 -14.14
CA PRO A 110 -0.71 -14.76 -15.25
C PRO A 110 -1.88 -14.39 -16.16
N VAL A 111 -3.01 -13.96 -15.56
CA VAL A 111 -4.19 -13.50 -16.30
C VAL A 111 -3.88 -12.20 -17.04
N PHE A 112 -3.17 -11.28 -16.38
CA PHE A 112 -2.71 -10.03 -16.99
C PHE A 112 -1.89 -10.29 -18.25
N TYR A 113 -0.81 -11.06 -18.15
CA TYR A 113 0.09 -11.32 -19.28
C TYR A 113 -0.57 -12.12 -20.38
N LEU A 114 -1.47 -13.06 -20.05
CA LEU A 114 -2.24 -13.79 -21.05
C LEU A 114 -3.07 -12.83 -21.92
N ILE A 115 -3.76 -11.87 -21.31
CA ILE A 115 -4.56 -10.87 -22.02
C ILE A 115 -3.66 -9.91 -22.79
N ALA A 116 -2.60 -9.39 -22.15
CA ALA A 116 -1.71 -8.41 -22.75
C ALA A 116 -0.98 -8.97 -23.98
N ILE A 117 -0.34 -10.13 -23.84
CA ILE A 117 0.40 -10.81 -24.93
C ILE A 117 -0.59 -11.25 -26.01
N GLY A 118 -1.73 -11.82 -25.65
CA GLY A 118 -2.76 -12.25 -26.60
C GLY A 118 -3.31 -11.10 -27.43
N LEU A 119 -3.62 -9.96 -26.80
CA LEU A 119 -4.15 -8.79 -27.50
C LEU A 119 -3.07 -8.12 -28.36
N MET A 120 -1.85 -7.99 -27.85
CA MET A 120 -0.74 -7.43 -28.62
C MET A 120 -0.43 -8.29 -29.85
N PHE A 121 -0.39 -9.62 -29.71
CA PHE A 121 -0.22 -10.54 -30.84
C PHE A 121 -1.37 -10.42 -31.84
N THR A 122 -2.61 -10.29 -31.36
CA THR A 122 -3.78 -10.15 -32.23
C THR A 122 -3.78 -8.84 -33.01
N LEU A 123 -3.48 -7.71 -32.34
CA LEU A 123 -3.40 -6.38 -32.95
C LEU A 123 -2.24 -6.27 -33.94
N ASP A 124 -1.08 -6.81 -33.60
CA ASP A 124 0.09 -6.84 -34.50
C ASP A 124 -0.18 -7.72 -35.73
N LYS A 125 -0.79 -8.90 -35.54
CA LYS A 125 -1.00 -9.87 -36.64
C LYS A 125 -2.18 -9.51 -37.55
N HIS A 126 -3.29 -9.05 -36.99
CA HIS A 126 -4.54 -8.89 -37.75
C HIS A 126 -4.88 -7.44 -38.09
N ALA A 127 -4.45 -6.47 -37.27
CA ALA A 127 -4.72 -5.05 -37.51
C ALA A 127 -3.55 -4.31 -38.16
N GLY A 128 -2.39 -4.97 -38.35
CA GLY A 128 -1.16 -4.34 -38.85
C GLY A 128 -0.67 -3.19 -37.97
N MET A 129 -1.10 -3.17 -36.69
CA MET A 129 -0.78 -2.09 -35.78
C MET A 129 0.69 -2.19 -35.38
N GLY A 130 1.43 -1.08 -35.45
CA GLY A 130 2.83 -1.05 -35.05
C GLY A 130 3.02 -1.55 -33.62
N HIS A 131 4.11 -2.31 -33.40
CA HIS A 131 4.37 -3.04 -32.15
C HIS A 131 4.23 -2.18 -30.89
N SER A 132 4.72 -0.94 -30.92
CA SER A 132 4.63 0.00 -29.79
C SER A 132 3.18 0.35 -29.42
N TRP A 133 2.30 0.54 -30.41
CA TRP A 133 0.88 0.82 -30.16
C TRP A 133 0.10 -0.44 -29.77
N ALA A 134 0.43 -1.58 -30.37
CA ALA A 134 -0.13 -2.87 -29.96
C ALA A 134 0.20 -3.19 -28.50
N PHE A 135 1.42 -2.88 -28.05
CA PHE A 135 1.83 -2.95 -26.64
C PHE A 135 0.98 -2.04 -25.75
N VAL A 136 0.88 -0.74 -26.06
CA VAL A 136 0.10 0.21 -25.26
C VAL A 136 -1.36 -0.23 -25.13
N CYS A 137 -2.01 -0.57 -26.25
CA CYS A 137 -3.39 -1.04 -26.25
C CYS A 137 -3.56 -2.36 -25.48
N GLY A 138 -2.67 -3.33 -25.73
CA GLY A 138 -2.61 -4.61 -25.03
C GLY A 138 -2.58 -4.47 -23.51
N PHE A 139 -1.63 -3.66 -23.02
CA PHE A 139 -1.41 -3.47 -21.59
C PHE A 139 -2.51 -2.64 -20.94
N ILE A 140 -3.01 -1.58 -21.58
CA ILE A 140 -4.16 -0.82 -21.06
C ILE A 140 -5.38 -1.72 -20.90
N THR A 141 -5.71 -2.52 -21.91
CA THR A 141 -6.83 -3.46 -21.82
C THR A 141 -6.61 -4.48 -20.71
N ALA A 142 -5.42 -5.06 -20.59
CA ALA A 142 -5.10 -6.01 -19.53
C ALA A 142 -5.21 -5.38 -18.12
N ILE A 143 -4.77 -4.13 -17.94
CA ILE A 143 -4.94 -3.39 -16.68
C ILE A 143 -6.43 -3.27 -16.35
N LEU A 144 -7.25 -2.82 -17.30
CA LEU A 144 -8.68 -2.62 -17.06
C LEU A 144 -9.39 -3.93 -16.71
N VAL A 145 -9.15 -5.00 -17.48
CA VAL A 145 -9.78 -6.30 -17.25
C VAL A 145 -9.39 -6.87 -15.89
N THR A 146 -8.09 -6.88 -15.56
CA THR A 146 -7.64 -7.40 -14.27
C THR A 146 -8.13 -6.59 -13.09
N ARG A 147 -8.34 -5.26 -13.25
CA ARG A 147 -8.94 -4.41 -12.21
C ARG A 147 -10.41 -4.73 -11.99
N VAL A 148 -11.17 -4.94 -13.05
CA VAL A 148 -12.58 -5.37 -12.96
C VAL A 148 -12.65 -6.73 -12.27
N LEU A 149 -11.81 -7.67 -12.68
CA LEU A 149 -11.76 -9.01 -12.08
C LEU A 149 -11.38 -8.97 -10.60
N HIS A 150 -10.33 -8.24 -10.23
CA HIS A 150 -9.92 -8.07 -8.84
C HIS A 150 -11.01 -7.42 -7.98
N THR A 151 -11.68 -6.40 -8.52
CA THR A 151 -12.80 -5.75 -7.83
C THR A 151 -13.96 -6.72 -7.63
N PHE A 152 -14.31 -7.50 -8.64
CA PHE A 152 -15.36 -8.51 -8.56
C PHE A 152 -15.02 -9.60 -7.54
N ILE A 153 -13.80 -10.12 -7.56
CA ILE A 153 -13.32 -11.12 -6.59
C ILE A 153 -13.39 -10.54 -5.18
N GLY A 154 -12.85 -9.34 -4.94
CA GLY A 154 -12.86 -8.72 -3.61
C GLY A 154 -14.27 -8.37 -3.09
N LEU A 155 -15.22 -8.06 -3.98
CA LEU A 155 -16.63 -7.91 -3.62
C LEU A 155 -17.25 -9.27 -3.23
N ARG A 156 -16.93 -10.32 -3.97
CA ARG A 156 -17.45 -11.68 -3.72
C ARG A 156 -16.88 -12.30 -2.45
N THR A 157 -15.59 -12.12 -2.17
CA THR A 157 -14.93 -12.63 -0.95
C THR A 157 -15.22 -11.79 0.29
N GLY A 158 -15.84 -10.62 0.13
CA GLY A 158 -16.12 -9.71 1.24
C GLY A 158 -14.88 -8.99 1.78
N THR A 159 -13.75 -9.02 1.07
CA THR A 159 -12.51 -8.32 1.43
C THR A 159 -12.72 -6.79 1.55
N PHE A 160 -13.75 -6.27 0.87
CA PHE A 160 -14.13 -4.86 0.93
C PHE A 160 -15.29 -4.55 1.90
N LYS A 161 -15.74 -5.50 2.72
CA LYS A 161 -16.63 -5.14 3.83
C LYS A 161 -15.83 -4.24 4.76
N ASP A 162 -16.15 -2.94 4.73
CA ASP A 162 -15.56 -1.97 5.63
C ASP A 162 -15.66 -2.54 7.04
N ALA A 163 -14.51 -2.74 7.69
CA ALA A 163 -14.51 -3.02 9.11
C ALA A 163 -15.39 -1.93 9.75
N PRO A 164 -16.35 -2.29 10.63
CA PRO A 164 -17.13 -1.28 11.31
C PRO A 164 -16.13 -0.28 11.85
N VAL A 165 -16.32 1.00 11.55
CA VAL A 165 -15.47 2.04 12.11
C VAL A 165 -15.71 1.95 13.61
N THR A 166 -14.92 1.14 14.30
CA THR A 166 -14.79 1.19 15.73
C THR A 166 -14.13 2.53 15.93
N VAL A 167 -14.96 3.56 16.06
CA VAL A 167 -14.56 4.80 16.68
C VAL A 167 -14.23 4.34 18.09
N GLU A 168 -13.01 3.87 18.27
CA GLU A 168 -12.33 3.90 19.54
C GLU A 168 -12.29 5.39 19.84
N ARG A 169 -13.41 5.89 20.40
CA ARG A 169 -13.40 7.06 21.22
C ARG A 169 -12.39 6.65 22.27
N THR A 170 -11.14 7.05 22.05
CA THR A 170 -10.30 7.44 23.15
C THR A 170 -11.15 8.46 23.88
N VAL A 171 -11.97 7.97 24.80
CA VAL A 171 -12.38 8.73 25.95
C VAL A 171 -11.03 9.01 26.58
N THR A 172 -10.37 10.07 26.13
CA THR A 172 -9.48 10.81 27.00
C THR A 172 -10.31 10.95 28.26
N PRO A 173 -9.91 10.32 29.37
CA PRO A 173 -10.58 10.54 30.64
C PRO A 173 -10.71 12.04 30.71
N ILE A 174 -11.95 12.53 30.60
CA ILE A 174 -12.23 13.94 30.85
C ILE A 174 -11.66 14.11 32.22
N ASP A 175 -10.62 14.95 32.31
CA ASP A 175 -9.85 15.22 33.51
C ASP A 175 -10.78 15.04 34.70
N GLU A 176 -10.54 13.94 35.41
CA GLU A 176 -11.19 13.70 36.69
C GLU A 176 -10.99 15.00 37.45
N PRO A 177 -12.07 15.76 37.76
CA PRO A 177 -11.94 17.09 38.31
C PRO A 177 -11.04 16.95 39.52
N SER A 178 -9.85 17.54 39.40
CA SER A 178 -8.75 17.48 40.36
C SER A 178 -9.36 17.49 41.75
N GLN A 179 -9.32 16.33 42.42
CA GLN A 179 -9.84 16.24 43.77
C GLN A 179 -9.15 17.34 44.58
N PRO A 180 -9.91 18.18 45.30
CA PRO A 180 -9.33 19.22 46.12
C PRO A 180 -8.32 18.55 47.05
N HIS A 181 -7.06 18.96 46.93
CA HIS A 181 -5.96 18.45 47.73
C HIS A 181 -6.36 18.48 49.20
N THR A 182 -6.64 17.31 49.78
CA THR A 182 -6.79 17.16 51.22
C THR A 182 -5.45 17.58 51.83
N PRO A 183 -5.39 18.61 52.69
CA PRO A 183 -4.15 19.03 53.31
C PRO A 183 -3.53 17.84 54.05
N ALA A 184 -2.23 17.63 53.79
CA ALA A 184 -1.46 16.51 54.30
C ALA A 184 -1.60 16.42 55.83
N SER A 185 -2.00 15.25 56.32
CA SER A 185 -1.94 14.92 57.74
C SER A 185 -0.50 15.08 58.24
N PRO A 186 -0.29 15.69 59.42
CA PRO A 186 1.05 15.86 59.98
C PRO A 186 1.73 14.50 60.21
N PRO A 187 3.06 14.42 60.06
CA PRO A 187 3.80 13.17 60.21
C PRO A 187 3.66 12.61 61.64
N PRO A 188 3.54 11.28 61.79
CA PRO A 188 3.46 10.63 63.10
C PRO A 188 4.76 10.84 63.88
N SER A 189 4.65 11.29 65.13
CA SER A 189 5.80 11.47 66.01
C SER A 189 6.51 10.13 66.21
N THR A 190 7.77 10.05 65.82
CA THR A 190 8.65 8.91 66.08
C THR A 190 8.85 8.74 67.58
N ARG A 191 8.08 7.83 68.18
CA ARG A 191 8.26 7.38 69.56
C ARG A 191 9.47 6.46 69.60
N SER A 192 10.57 6.98 70.13
CA SER A 192 11.83 6.25 70.38
C SER A 192 11.59 5.02 71.25
N ALA A 193 11.60 3.83 70.64
CA ALA A 193 11.59 2.56 71.35
C ALA A 193 13.03 2.19 71.71
N GLY A 194 13.33 2.25 73.02
CA GLY A 194 14.62 1.86 73.58
C GLY A 194 14.97 0.41 73.28
N HIS A 195 16.14 0.21 72.70
CA HIS A 195 16.70 -1.10 72.38
C HIS A 195 17.43 -1.63 73.62
N SER A 196 16.78 -2.51 74.39
CA SER A 196 17.39 -3.20 75.52
C SER A 196 18.16 -4.41 75.00
N LYS A 197 19.48 -4.36 75.10
CA LYS A 197 20.42 -5.37 74.59
C LYS A 197 20.52 -6.51 75.61
N VAL A 198 19.84 -7.62 75.35
CA VAL A 198 19.97 -8.86 76.16
C VAL A 198 21.17 -9.65 75.62
N LEU A 199 22.19 -9.83 76.47
CA LEU A 199 23.35 -10.68 76.21
C LEU A 199 22.97 -12.16 76.40
N PRO A 200 23.36 -13.07 75.50
CA PRO A 200 23.22 -14.51 75.73
C PRO A 200 24.31 -15.04 76.70
N PRO A 201 23.99 -16.05 77.53
CA PRO A 201 24.97 -16.73 78.38
C PRO A 201 25.84 -17.70 77.58
N ALA A 202 27.14 -17.72 77.88
CA ALA A 202 28.12 -18.69 77.37
C ALA A 202 27.89 -20.07 77.99
N PRO A 203 28.00 -21.13 77.19
CA PRO A 203 29.13 -22.06 77.36
C PRO A 203 29.81 -22.48 76.05
#